data_AF-A0DRN4-F1
#
_entry.id   AF-A0DRN4-F1
#
_cell.length_a   1.000
_cell.length_b   1.000
_cell.length_c   1.000
_cell.angle_alpha   90.00
_cell.angle_beta   90.00
_cell.angle_gamma   90.00
#
_symmetry.space_group_name_H-M   'P 1'
#
loop_
_entity.id
_entity.type
_entity.pdbx_description
1 polymer ?
#
loop_
_entity_poly.entity_id
_entity_poly.type
_entity_poly.pdbx_seq_one_letter_code
_entity_poly.pdbx_strand_id
1 'polypeptide(L)'
;MIQQYFNPFRKSNQCAYSLFDEKSSHEITVEDELAILKPIPSYVWEDDYYEQLNLELKYYNIDVQVLSHSEWQTLLKTGTYDSNKNLLLSIFTTRSLTVKQVFDFITMQCQMSCQFAQLKSQVKEKNYECISKDVNRTFKSSIYFQKEEVLQRLQDILVAYSNLDSEVSYGQGMNFIVAALMYLDFNNDEAIFEILRTIIMDREWRQCYINDTPGLFLLVAKFNFKFKEKNACIISPFFKPWN
;
A
#
# COMPACT_ATOMS: atom_id res chain seq x y z
N MET A 1 8.29 29.64 3.48
CA MET A 1 7.24 28.75 2.92
C MET A 1 7.96 27.55 2.33
N ILE A 2 7.76 26.39 2.95
CA ILE A 2 8.61 25.21 2.83
C ILE A 2 8.36 24.52 1.48
N GLN A 3 9.22 24.80 0.50
CA GLN A 3 9.49 23.93 -0.64
C GLN A 3 10.83 23.25 -0.37
N GLN A 4 10.83 22.15 0.38
CA GLN A 4 11.96 21.22 0.38
C GLN A 4 11.46 19.78 0.45
N TYR A 5 12.10 18.95 -0.37
CA TYR A 5 12.05 17.49 -0.46
C TYR A 5 11.01 16.87 -1.41
N PHE A 6 11.27 17.03 -2.70
CA PHE A 6 11.08 15.93 -3.66
C PHE A 6 12.26 15.93 -4.64
N ASN A 7 13.23 15.04 -4.42
CA ASN A 7 14.34 14.79 -5.35
C ASN A 7 14.38 13.29 -5.62
N PRO A 8 13.76 12.79 -6.70
CA PRO A 8 13.63 11.37 -6.96
C PRO A 8 14.90 10.68 -7.48
N PHE A 9 16.02 11.40 -7.63
CA PHE A 9 17.21 10.86 -8.32
C PHE A 9 18.54 11.15 -7.61
N ARG A 10 18.59 11.03 -6.28
CA ARG A 10 19.89 11.04 -5.60
C ARG A 10 20.60 9.71 -5.88
N LYS A 11 21.50 9.75 -6.87
CA LYS A 11 22.47 8.69 -7.21
C LYS A 11 23.14 8.16 -5.94
N SER A 12 22.98 6.88 -5.65
CA SER A 12 24.02 6.10 -5.00
C SER A 12 23.89 4.62 -5.36
N ASN A 13 24.86 4.19 -6.15
CA ASN A 13 25.38 2.84 -6.35
C ASN A 13 24.45 1.79 -6.95
N GLN A 14 24.78 1.49 -8.22
CA GLN A 14 24.46 0.28 -8.95
C GLN A 14 24.58 -0.96 -8.06
N CYS A 15 23.45 -1.54 -7.69
CA CYS A 15 23.33 -2.99 -7.59
C CYS A 15 22.17 -3.35 -8.52
N ALA A 16 22.51 -3.64 -9.78
CA ALA A 16 21.56 -4.21 -10.72
C ALA A 16 21.24 -5.62 -10.23
N TYR A 17 20.19 -5.76 -9.44
CA TYR A 17 19.64 -7.08 -9.16
C TYR A 17 19.00 -7.58 -10.45
N SER A 18 19.63 -8.59 -11.04
CA SER A 18 19.01 -9.43 -12.06
C SER A 18 17.76 -10.03 -11.44
N LEU A 19 16.58 -9.60 -11.88
CA LEU A 19 15.26 -10.12 -11.51
C LEU A 19 15.03 -11.59 -11.96
N PHE A 20 16.07 -12.23 -12.47
CA PHE A 20 16.12 -13.65 -12.83
C PHE A 20 17.32 -14.30 -12.14
N ASP A 21 17.27 -14.43 -10.82
CA ASP A 21 17.98 -15.53 -10.16
C ASP A 21 16.96 -16.66 -9.98
N GLU A 22 16.95 -17.54 -10.98
CA GLU A 22 16.28 -18.83 -10.94
C GLU A 22 16.88 -19.68 -9.80
N LYS A 23 16.36 -19.52 -8.58
CA LYS A 23 16.40 -20.50 -7.47
C LYS A 23 15.75 -19.93 -6.20
N SER A 24 14.45 -19.68 -6.26
CA SER A 24 13.58 -19.91 -5.11
C SER A 24 12.44 -20.77 -5.61
N SER A 25 12.53 -22.06 -5.31
CA SER A 25 11.46 -23.03 -5.51
C SER A 25 10.14 -22.50 -4.95
N HIS A 26 9.05 -22.89 -5.62
CA HIS A 26 7.62 -22.70 -5.32
C HIS A 26 6.94 -21.61 -6.16
N GLU A 27 6.75 -21.93 -7.46
CA GLU A 27 5.77 -21.26 -8.31
C GLU A 27 4.37 -21.47 -7.71
N ILE A 28 3.75 -20.39 -7.24
CA ILE A 28 2.30 -20.32 -7.08
C ILE A 28 1.71 -20.60 -8.46
N THR A 29 0.87 -21.64 -8.58
CA THR A 29 0.33 -22.02 -9.89
C THR A 29 -0.69 -20.99 -10.37
N VAL A 30 -0.91 -20.92 -11.68
CA VAL A 30 -1.96 -20.06 -12.27
C VAL A 30 -3.34 -20.40 -11.68
N GLU A 31 -3.55 -21.66 -11.29
CA GLU A 31 -4.75 -22.11 -10.59
C GLU A 31 -4.89 -21.51 -9.19
N ASP A 32 -3.78 -21.30 -8.47
CA ASP A 32 -3.76 -20.64 -7.18
C ASP A 32 -4.11 -19.14 -7.32
N GLU A 33 -3.55 -18.43 -8.30
CA GLU A 33 -3.92 -17.05 -8.62
C GLU A 33 -5.42 -16.92 -8.99
N LEU A 34 -5.93 -17.83 -9.82
CA LEU A 34 -7.33 -17.84 -10.24
C LEU A 34 -8.29 -18.19 -9.08
N ALA A 35 -7.89 -19.06 -8.16
CA ALA A 35 -8.69 -19.40 -6.97
C ALA A 35 -8.81 -18.23 -5.98
N ILE A 36 -7.80 -17.35 -5.93
CA ILE A 36 -7.77 -16.12 -5.12
C ILE A 36 -8.69 -15.04 -5.68
N LEU A 37 -8.80 -14.95 -7.01
CA LEU A 37 -9.61 -13.95 -7.68
C LEU A 37 -11.10 -14.33 -7.76
N LYS A 38 -11.45 -15.61 -7.62
CA LYS A 38 -12.84 -16.12 -7.69
C LYS A 38 -13.84 -15.51 -6.68
N PRO A 39 -13.49 -15.19 -5.42
CA PRO A 39 -14.41 -14.61 -4.46
C PRO A 39 -14.32 -13.08 -4.38
N ILE A 40 -13.39 -12.45 -5.12
CA ILE A 40 -13.48 -11.01 -5.34
C ILE A 40 -14.70 -10.87 -6.26
N PRO A 41 -15.80 -10.21 -5.82
CA PRO A 41 -16.86 -9.87 -6.75
C PRO A 41 -16.16 -9.26 -7.96
N SER A 42 -16.57 -9.59 -9.19
CA SER A 42 -16.17 -8.77 -10.32
C SER A 42 -16.71 -7.38 -10.02
N TYR A 43 -15.92 -6.58 -9.31
CA TYR A 43 -16.10 -5.16 -9.18
C TYR A 43 -15.73 -4.72 -10.58
N VAL A 44 -16.73 -4.80 -11.45
CA VAL A 44 -16.84 -3.87 -12.54
C VAL A 44 -16.78 -2.55 -11.79
N TRP A 45 -15.60 -1.93 -11.75
CA TRP A 45 -15.53 -0.50 -11.58
C TRP A 45 -16.50 -0.02 -12.64
N GLU A 46 -17.72 0.34 -12.24
CA GLU A 46 -18.71 0.87 -13.17
C GLU A 46 -17.94 1.93 -13.96
N ASP A 47 -17.96 1.80 -15.29
CA ASP A 47 -17.18 2.62 -16.23
C ASP A 47 -17.33 4.13 -15.94
N ASP A 48 -18.38 4.48 -15.20
CA ASP A 48 -18.76 5.75 -14.59
C ASP A 48 -17.65 6.51 -13.85
N TYR A 49 -16.71 5.92 -13.08
CA TYR A 49 -15.79 6.77 -12.28
C TYR A 49 -14.85 7.60 -13.17
N TYR A 50 -14.27 6.98 -14.20
CA TYR A 50 -13.38 7.67 -15.13
C TYR A 50 -14.15 8.66 -16.00
N GLU A 51 -15.34 8.28 -16.48
CA GLU A 51 -16.20 9.18 -17.23
C GLU A 51 -16.63 10.38 -16.38
N GLN A 52 -17.04 10.15 -15.12
CA GLN A 52 -17.41 11.17 -14.17
C GLN A 52 -16.24 12.10 -13.85
N LEU A 53 -15.04 11.56 -13.63
CA LEU A 53 -13.84 12.37 -13.42
C LEU A 53 -13.52 13.24 -14.64
N ASN A 54 -13.61 12.70 -15.86
CA ASN A 54 -13.42 13.48 -17.08
C ASN A 54 -14.50 14.56 -17.25
N LEU A 55 -15.75 14.26 -16.89
CA LEU A 55 -16.85 15.22 -16.89
C LEU A 55 -16.62 16.33 -15.88
N GLU A 56 -16.14 16.02 -14.66
CA GLU A 56 -15.78 17.00 -13.65
C GLU A 56 -14.60 17.88 -14.07
N LEU A 57 -13.52 17.29 -14.57
CA LEU A 57 -12.37 18.03 -15.08
C LEU A 57 -12.78 18.99 -16.21
N LYS A 58 -13.64 18.53 -17.12
CA LYS A 58 -14.22 19.37 -18.18
C LYS A 58 -15.13 20.46 -17.61
N TYR A 59 -15.97 20.15 -16.64
CA TYR A 59 -16.88 21.11 -15.98
C TYR A 59 -16.11 22.24 -15.30
N TYR A 60 -15.00 21.91 -14.62
CA TYR A 60 -14.14 22.90 -13.97
C TYR A 60 -13.08 23.51 -14.89
N ASN A 61 -13.09 23.18 -16.19
CA ASN A 61 -12.12 23.64 -17.19
C ASN A 61 -10.65 23.40 -16.76
N ILE A 62 -10.41 22.25 -16.11
CA ILE A 62 -9.08 21.84 -15.67
C ILE A 62 -8.49 20.95 -16.77
N ASP A 63 -7.53 21.50 -17.52
CA ASP A 63 -6.72 20.72 -18.46
C ASP A 63 -5.66 19.95 -17.67
N VAL A 64 -5.83 18.63 -17.58
CA VAL A 64 -4.84 17.75 -16.94
C VAL A 64 -4.30 16.76 -17.95
N GLN A 65 -3.00 16.88 -18.21
CA GLN A 65 -2.27 15.94 -19.04
C GLN A 65 -1.92 14.70 -18.21
N VAL A 66 -2.37 13.52 -18.66
CA VAL A 66 -2.04 12.22 -18.07
C VAL A 66 -1.10 11.41 -18.97
N LEU A 67 -0.42 10.42 -18.40
CA LEU A 67 0.46 9.52 -19.13
C LEU A 67 -0.35 8.57 -20.01
N SER A 68 0.06 8.45 -21.27
CA SER A 68 -0.42 7.44 -22.22
C SER A 68 0.18 6.06 -21.92
N HIS A 69 -0.35 5.01 -22.58
CA HIS A 69 0.15 3.65 -22.42
C HIS A 69 1.67 3.52 -22.71
N SER A 70 2.14 4.11 -23.81
CA SER A 70 3.57 4.06 -24.17
C SER A 70 4.45 4.82 -23.19
N GLU A 71 3.97 5.94 -22.66
CA GLU A 71 4.69 6.72 -21.64
C GLU A 71 4.76 5.97 -20.31
N TRP A 72 3.70 5.25 -19.92
CA TRP A 72 3.72 4.34 -18.78
C TRP A 72 4.78 3.24 -18.96
N GLN A 73 4.85 2.62 -20.14
CA GLN A 73 5.88 1.62 -20.42
C GLN A 73 7.30 2.20 -20.37
N THR A 74 7.49 3.43 -20.85
CA THR A 74 8.77 4.14 -20.74
C THR A 74 9.11 4.44 -19.29
N LEU A 75 8.15 4.93 -18.50
CA LEU A 75 8.33 5.23 -17.08
C LEU A 75 8.73 3.99 -16.29
N LEU A 76 8.03 2.87 -16.46
CA LEU A 76 8.34 1.62 -15.78
C LEU A 76 9.72 1.06 -16.15
N LYS A 77 10.16 1.25 -17.41
CA LYS A 77 11.46 0.74 -17.87
C LYS A 77 12.64 1.64 -17.50
N THR A 78 12.43 2.96 -17.52
CA THR A 78 13.53 3.94 -17.48
C THR A 78 13.50 4.82 -16.23
N GLY A 79 12.38 4.85 -15.51
CA GLY A 79 12.12 5.80 -14.43
C GLY A 79 11.84 7.23 -14.91
N THR A 80 11.74 7.47 -16.22
CA THR A 80 11.57 8.82 -16.78
C THR A 80 10.16 9.05 -17.32
N TYR A 81 9.63 10.25 -17.10
CA TYR A 81 8.36 10.72 -17.66
C TYR A 81 8.37 12.24 -17.84
N ASP A 82 7.42 12.78 -18.61
CA ASP A 82 7.23 14.22 -18.73
C ASP A 82 6.70 14.81 -17.41
N SER A 83 7.52 15.62 -16.74
CA SER A 83 7.20 16.22 -15.45
C SER A 83 6.00 17.17 -15.49
N ASN A 84 5.57 17.62 -16.66
CA ASN A 84 4.36 18.44 -16.81
C ASN A 84 3.07 17.61 -16.69
N LYS A 85 3.16 16.28 -16.76
CA LYS A 85 2.02 15.38 -16.62
C LYS A 85 1.73 15.05 -15.17
N ASN A 86 0.44 14.95 -14.84
CA ASN A 86 0.00 14.62 -13.50
C ASN A 86 0.09 13.12 -13.28
N LEU A 87 1.20 12.67 -12.68
CA LEU A 87 1.47 11.26 -12.42
C LEU A 87 0.43 10.62 -11.49
N LEU A 88 0.00 11.34 -10.45
CA LEU A 88 -1.00 10.83 -9.51
C LEU A 88 -2.34 10.58 -10.21
N LEU A 89 -2.83 11.55 -10.96
CA LEU A 89 -4.05 11.39 -11.74
C LEU A 89 -3.90 10.26 -12.76
N SER A 90 -2.74 10.18 -13.41
CA SER A 90 -2.44 9.12 -14.38
C SER A 90 -2.59 7.72 -13.78
N ILE A 91 -2.23 7.51 -12.50
CA ILE A 91 -2.42 6.22 -11.80
C ILE A 91 -3.90 5.91 -11.62
N PHE A 92 -4.72 6.90 -11.29
CA PHE A 92 -6.17 6.70 -11.10
C PHE A 92 -6.94 6.57 -12.41
N THR A 93 -6.42 7.14 -13.49
CA THR A 93 -7.08 7.14 -14.80
C THR A 93 -6.61 6.03 -15.73
N THR A 94 -5.50 5.37 -15.42
CA THR A 94 -4.90 4.40 -16.34
C THR A 94 -5.64 3.06 -16.30
N ARG A 95 -6.22 2.69 -17.44
CA ARG A 95 -6.64 1.31 -17.73
C ARG A 95 -5.50 0.45 -18.29
N SER A 96 -4.32 1.05 -18.43
CA SER A 96 -3.18 0.49 -19.15
C SER A 96 -2.21 -0.29 -18.26
N LEU A 97 -2.36 -0.20 -16.94
CA LEU A 97 -1.49 -0.89 -15.98
C LEU A 97 -2.17 -2.12 -15.42
N THR A 98 -1.42 -3.21 -15.34
CA THR A 98 -1.80 -4.34 -14.48
C THR A 98 -1.59 -3.98 -13.01
N VAL A 99 -2.24 -4.71 -12.10
CA VAL A 99 -2.02 -4.58 -10.65
C VAL A 99 -0.54 -4.69 -10.30
N LYS A 100 0.16 -5.65 -10.93
CA LYS A 100 1.60 -5.82 -10.77
C LYS A 100 2.38 -4.58 -11.23
N GLN A 101 2.05 -3.97 -12.37
CA GLN A 101 2.74 -2.78 -12.84
C GLN A 101 2.53 -1.57 -11.91
N VAL A 102 1.34 -1.44 -11.30
CA VAL A 102 1.09 -0.43 -10.26
C VAL A 102 1.98 -0.71 -9.04
N PHE A 103 2.08 -1.97 -8.62
CA PHE A 103 2.93 -2.37 -7.51
C PHE A 103 4.42 -2.13 -7.79
N ASP A 104 4.91 -2.52 -8.97
CA ASP A 104 6.27 -2.27 -9.43
C ASP A 104 6.57 -0.76 -9.39
N PHE A 105 5.65 0.08 -9.88
CA PHE A 105 5.78 1.52 -9.81
C PHE A 105 5.87 2.06 -8.37
N ILE A 106 5.00 1.59 -7.47
CA ILE A 106 5.04 1.99 -6.05
C ILE A 106 6.37 1.57 -5.41
N THR A 107 6.83 0.35 -5.69
CA THR A 107 8.11 -0.17 -5.20
C THR A 107 9.30 0.65 -5.72
N MET A 108 9.27 1.10 -6.98
CA MET A 108 10.29 2.01 -7.54
C MET A 108 10.39 3.34 -6.78
N GLN A 109 9.32 3.76 -6.09
CA GLN A 109 9.35 4.98 -5.25
C GLN A 109 9.87 4.72 -3.83
N CYS A 110 10.04 3.46 -3.44
CA CYS A 110 10.55 3.08 -2.13
C CYS A 110 12.07 2.99 -2.16
N GLN A 111 12.75 3.43 -1.10
CA GLN A 111 14.18 3.23 -0.94
C GLN A 111 14.42 1.80 -0.42
N MET A 112 14.87 0.89 -1.29
CA MET A 112 15.21 -0.47 -0.88
C MET A 112 16.42 -0.46 0.06
N SER A 113 16.24 -0.95 1.28
CA SER A 113 17.26 -0.91 2.32
C SER A 113 17.97 -2.26 2.57
N CYS A 114 17.59 -3.33 1.87
CA CYS A 114 18.12 -4.71 1.95
C CYS A 114 18.25 -5.32 3.37
N GLN A 115 17.65 -4.70 4.39
CA GLN A 115 17.75 -5.15 5.79
C GLN A 115 16.77 -6.27 6.15
N PHE A 116 15.81 -6.60 5.27
CA PHE A 116 14.73 -7.54 5.56
C PHE A 116 15.22 -8.90 6.09
N ALA A 117 16.19 -9.53 5.42
CA ALA A 117 16.72 -10.83 5.82
C ALA A 117 17.38 -10.81 7.21
N GLN A 118 18.05 -9.71 7.56
CA GLN A 118 18.64 -9.53 8.89
C GLN A 118 17.54 -9.31 9.93
N LEU A 119 16.54 -8.47 9.64
CA LEU A 119 15.49 -8.11 10.59
C LEU A 119 14.55 -9.27 10.91
N LYS A 120 14.19 -10.10 9.93
CA LYS A 120 13.33 -11.27 10.16
C LYS A 120 13.97 -12.35 11.04
N SER A 121 15.30 -12.41 11.07
CA SER A 121 16.07 -13.41 11.81
C SER A 121 16.49 -12.97 13.22
N GLN A 122 16.28 -11.70 13.56
CA GLN A 122 16.53 -11.19 14.91
C GLN A 122 15.58 -11.85 15.93
N VAL A 123 16.03 -11.90 17.19
CA VAL A 123 15.33 -12.59 18.28
C VAL A 123 13.89 -12.08 18.37
N LYS A 124 12.95 -13.03 18.41
CA LYS A 124 11.49 -12.76 18.44
C LYS A 124 11.16 -11.83 19.61
N GLU A 125 10.73 -10.62 19.27
CA GLU A 125 10.45 -9.54 20.21
C GLU A 125 9.20 -9.78 21.06
N LYS A 126 8.99 -8.89 22.04
CA LYS A 126 7.89 -8.82 23.02
C LYS A 126 6.48 -9.00 22.43
N ASN A 127 6.29 -8.71 21.13
CA ASN A 127 4.99 -8.73 20.45
C ASN A 127 4.76 -9.91 19.51
N TYR A 128 5.66 -10.91 19.48
CA TYR A 128 5.51 -12.08 18.61
C TYR A 128 4.18 -12.82 18.82
N GLU A 129 3.71 -12.94 20.06
CA GLU A 129 2.43 -13.58 20.35
C GLU A 129 1.24 -12.81 19.77
N CYS A 130 1.28 -11.47 19.79
CA CYS A 130 0.27 -10.62 19.18
C CYS A 130 0.28 -10.79 17.66
N ILE A 131 1.46 -10.75 17.04
CA ILE A 131 1.63 -11.00 15.61
C ILE A 131 1.05 -12.38 15.25
N SER A 132 1.42 -13.43 15.98
CA SER A 132 0.97 -14.80 15.69
C SER A 132 -0.56 -14.94 15.79
N LYS A 133 -1.19 -14.34 16.80
CA LYS A 133 -2.66 -14.32 16.92
C LYS A 133 -3.32 -13.61 15.74
N ASP A 134 -2.74 -12.50 15.30
CA ASP A 134 -3.29 -11.66 14.24
C ASP A 134 -3.11 -12.27 12.85
N VAL A 135 -1.94 -12.83 12.57
CA VAL A 135 -1.65 -13.63 11.37
C VAL A 135 -2.72 -14.70 11.20
N ASN A 136 -2.99 -15.49 12.26
CA ASN A 136 -3.97 -16.56 12.22
C ASN A 136 -5.41 -16.08 11.96
N ARG A 137 -5.76 -14.80 12.20
CA ARG A 137 -7.08 -14.21 11.89
C ARG A 137 -7.12 -13.38 10.62
N THR A 138 -6.01 -13.27 9.89
CA THR A 138 -5.93 -12.46 8.68
C THR A 138 -6.57 -13.19 7.50
N PHE A 139 -7.59 -12.57 6.91
CA PHE A 139 -8.28 -13.07 5.71
C PHE A 139 -8.58 -14.58 5.69
N LYS A 140 -9.00 -15.16 6.83
CA LYS A 140 -9.25 -16.60 7.02
C LYS A 140 -10.13 -17.27 5.96
N SER A 141 -11.04 -16.52 5.34
CA SER A 141 -11.92 -17.01 4.28
C SER A 141 -11.21 -17.20 2.94
N SER A 142 -10.02 -16.62 2.76
CA SER A 142 -9.20 -16.79 1.56
C SER A 142 -8.41 -18.07 1.61
N ILE A 143 -8.49 -18.85 0.53
CA ILE A 143 -7.70 -20.09 0.35
C ILE A 143 -6.20 -19.80 0.43
N TYR A 144 -5.76 -18.62 -0.03
CA TYR A 144 -4.35 -18.22 0.01
C TYR A 144 -3.83 -18.06 1.43
N PHE A 145 -4.59 -17.38 2.30
CA PHE A 145 -4.25 -17.20 3.72
C PHE A 145 -4.60 -18.40 4.61
N GLN A 146 -4.95 -19.55 4.01
CA GLN A 146 -5.03 -20.84 4.72
C GLN A 146 -3.75 -21.67 4.57
N LYS A 147 -2.85 -21.30 3.64
CA LYS A 147 -1.58 -21.97 3.44
C LYS A 147 -0.59 -21.55 4.54
N GLU A 148 -0.01 -22.52 5.24
CA GLU A 148 0.95 -22.25 6.33
C GLU A 148 2.15 -21.42 5.86
N GLU A 149 2.65 -21.68 4.65
CA GLU A 149 3.75 -20.91 4.05
C GLU A 149 3.40 -19.42 3.89
N VAL A 150 2.17 -19.11 3.48
CA VAL A 150 1.70 -17.73 3.31
C VAL A 150 1.57 -17.06 4.68
N LEU A 151 1.05 -17.77 5.68
CA LEU A 151 0.98 -17.26 7.05
C LEU A 151 2.37 -17.01 7.64
N GLN A 152 3.34 -17.89 7.36
CA GLN A 152 4.72 -17.72 7.78
C GLN A 152 5.36 -16.50 7.13
N ARG A 153 5.15 -16.27 5.83
CA ARG A 153 5.64 -15.08 5.12
C ARG A 153 5.04 -13.79 5.68
N LEU A 154 3.72 -13.78 5.91
CA LEU A 154 3.04 -12.67 6.58
C LEU A 154 3.65 -12.40 7.96
N GLN A 155 3.91 -13.46 8.73
CA GLN A 155 4.55 -13.35 10.03
C GLN A 155 5.98 -12.79 9.94
N ASP A 156 6.80 -13.28 9.01
CA ASP A 156 8.18 -12.85 8.80
C ASP A 156 8.26 -11.35 8.47
N ILE A 157 7.37 -10.85 7.61
CA ILE A 157 7.29 -9.42 7.26
C ILE A 157 6.94 -8.57 8.49
N LEU A 158 5.94 -8.99 9.26
CA LEU A 158 5.51 -8.26 10.46
C LEU A 158 6.58 -8.29 11.56
N VAL A 159 7.29 -9.40 11.73
CA VAL A 159 8.41 -9.52 12.67
C VAL A 159 9.57 -8.63 12.23
N ALA A 160 9.92 -8.63 10.95
CA ALA A 160 10.97 -7.76 10.43
C ALA A 160 10.64 -6.28 10.67
N TYR A 161 9.39 -5.87 10.47
CA TYR A 161 8.97 -4.50 10.75
C TYR A 161 8.98 -4.17 12.25
N SER A 162 8.49 -5.09 13.09
CA SER A 162 8.54 -4.96 14.55
C SER A 162 9.95 -4.74 15.08
N ASN A 163 10.94 -5.43 14.49
CA ASN A 163 12.36 -5.29 14.85
C ASN A 163 12.99 -4.01 14.29
N LEU A 164 12.43 -3.44 13.21
CA LEU A 164 12.91 -2.19 12.61
C LEU A 164 12.53 -0.97 13.46
N ASP A 165 11.28 -0.89 13.91
CA ASP A 165 10.73 0.25 14.65
C ASP A 165 10.18 -0.24 15.98
N SER A 166 10.99 -0.21 17.04
CA SER A 166 10.61 -0.76 18.35
C SER A 166 9.59 0.09 19.13
N GLU A 167 9.41 1.37 18.78
CA GLU A 167 8.41 2.22 19.45
C GLU A 167 7.01 1.95 18.89
N VAL A 168 6.86 1.71 17.59
CA VAL A 168 5.60 1.18 17.04
C VAL A 168 5.49 -0.32 17.29
N SER A 169 6.60 -1.03 17.09
CA SER A 169 6.73 -2.48 17.08
C SER A 169 5.64 -3.09 16.19
N TYR A 170 4.68 -3.81 16.77
CA TYR A 170 3.51 -4.31 16.06
C TYR A 170 2.22 -3.64 16.53
N GLY A 171 1.51 -2.99 15.61
CA GLY A 171 0.15 -2.49 15.80
C GLY A 171 -0.91 -3.43 15.24
N GLN A 172 -1.95 -3.74 16.02
CA GLN A 172 -3.11 -4.49 15.52
C GLN A 172 -3.69 -3.82 14.27
N GLY A 173 -3.91 -4.62 13.23
CA GLY A 173 -4.39 -4.15 11.94
C GLY A 173 -3.30 -4.07 10.86
N MET A 174 -2.02 -3.98 11.24
CA MET A 174 -0.91 -4.00 10.28
C MET A 174 -0.85 -5.29 9.45
N ASN A 175 -1.30 -6.41 10.03
CA ASN A 175 -1.44 -7.69 9.35
C ASN A 175 -2.31 -7.60 8.09
N PHE A 176 -3.37 -6.77 8.10
CA PHE A 176 -4.23 -6.59 6.93
C PHE A 176 -3.57 -5.72 5.85
N ILE A 177 -2.71 -4.76 6.23
CA ILE A 177 -1.94 -3.96 5.27
C ILE A 177 -0.99 -4.89 4.52
N VAL A 178 -0.18 -5.67 5.24
CA VAL A 178 0.77 -6.60 4.63
C VAL A 178 0.06 -7.64 3.78
N ALA A 179 -1.02 -8.24 4.29
CA ALA A 179 -1.77 -9.23 3.55
C ALA A 179 -2.43 -8.66 2.29
N ALA A 180 -2.86 -7.40 2.30
CA ALA A 180 -3.35 -6.73 1.09
C ALA A 180 -2.23 -6.52 0.06
N LEU A 181 -1.02 -6.16 0.51
CA LEU A 181 0.15 -6.01 -0.37
C LEU A 181 0.59 -7.36 -0.96
N MET A 182 0.50 -8.46 -0.20
CA MET A 182 0.78 -9.82 -0.70
C MET A 182 -0.16 -10.23 -1.85
N TYR A 183 -1.37 -9.68 -1.94
CA TYR A 183 -2.24 -9.91 -3.10
C TYR A 183 -1.81 -9.11 -4.34
N LEU A 184 -1.04 -8.04 -4.18
CA LEU A 184 -0.58 -7.21 -5.29
C LEU A 184 0.72 -7.77 -5.90
N ASP A 185 1.57 -8.37 -5.06
CA ASP A 185 2.77 -9.10 -5.47
C ASP A 185 2.97 -10.33 -4.58
N PHE A 186 2.69 -11.50 -5.14
CA PHE A 186 2.67 -12.73 -4.38
C PHE A 186 4.04 -13.24 -3.95
N ASN A 187 5.15 -12.76 -4.51
CA ASN A 187 6.45 -13.44 -4.35
C ASN A 187 7.57 -12.53 -3.83
N ASN A 188 7.29 -11.26 -3.53
CA ASN A 188 8.32 -10.29 -3.19
C ASN A 188 8.18 -9.74 -1.76
N ASP A 189 8.54 -10.55 -0.77
CA ASP A 189 8.45 -10.18 0.65
C ASP A 189 9.31 -8.95 0.99
N GLU A 190 10.45 -8.78 0.33
CA GLU A 190 11.32 -7.61 0.50
C GLU A 190 10.63 -6.33 0.04
N ALA A 191 10.03 -6.33 -1.16
CA ALA A 191 9.28 -5.18 -1.65
C ALA A 191 8.07 -4.86 -0.76
N ILE A 192 7.34 -5.89 -0.32
CA ILE A 192 6.20 -5.72 0.59
C ILE A 192 6.63 -5.09 1.92
N PHE A 193 7.72 -5.60 2.50
CA PHE A 193 8.31 -5.06 3.71
C PHE A 193 8.70 -3.59 3.54
N GLU A 194 9.34 -3.24 2.43
CA GLU A 194 9.75 -1.85 2.16
C GLU A 194 8.58 -0.92 1.91
N ILE A 195 7.51 -1.39 1.27
CA ILE A 195 6.28 -0.62 1.13
C ILE A 195 5.63 -0.41 2.49
N LEU A 196 5.55 -1.44 3.35
CA LEU A 196 5.05 -1.29 4.71
C LEU A 196 5.86 -0.24 5.48
N ARG A 197 7.20 -0.35 5.46
CA ARG A 197 8.10 0.64 6.06
C ARG A 197 7.79 2.03 5.54
N THR A 198 7.70 2.19 4.22
CA THR A 198 7.44 3.48 3.58
C THR A 198 6.09 4.05 4.01
N ILE A 199 5.02 3.25 4.04
CA ILE A 199 3.69 3.69 4.50
C ILE A 199 3.76 4.15 5.95
N ILE A 200 4.32 3.33 6.84
CA ILE A 200 4.28 3.64 8.26
C ILE A 200 5.25 4.78 8.59
N MET A 201 6.53 4.67 8.20
CA MET A 201 7.58 5.61 8.60
C MET A 201 7.62 6.84 7.70
N ASP A 202 7.75 6.68 6.38
CA ASP A 202 8.02 7.82 5.47
C ASP A 202 6.76 8.61 5.11
N ARG A 203 5.58 8.00 5.20
CA ARG A 203 4.28 8.65 4.94
C ARG A 203 3.56 9.04 6.22
N GLU A 204 4.25 9.01 7.37
CA GLU A 204 3.75 9.51 8.66
C GLU A 204 2.50 8.79 9.20
N TRP A 205 2.21 7.57 8.73
CA TRP A 205 1.12 6.74 9.31
C TRP A 205 1.49 6.16 10.67
N ARG A 206 2.77 6.22 11.03
CA ARG A 206 3.31 5.89 12.35
C ARG A 206 2.50 6.48 13.50
N GLN A 207 2.02 7.72 13.33
CA GLN A 207 1.24 8.45 14.32
C GLN A 207 -0.07 7.76 14.70
N CYS A 208 -0.58 6.86 13.86
CA CYS A 208 -1.76 6.06 14.14
C CYS A 208 -1.47 4.84 15.05
N TYR A 209 -0.20 4.49 15.25
CA TYR A 209 0.22 3.27 15.94
C TYR A 209 1.08 3.51 17.19
N ILE A 210 1.76 4.65 17.30
CA ILE A 210 2.46 5.02 18.53
C ILE A 210 1.49 5.24 19.69
N ASN A 211 2.03 5.27 20.90
CA ASN A 211 1.27 5.49 22.14
C ASN A 211 0.32 6.70 22.01
N ASP A 212 -0.87 6.55 22.59
CA ASP A 212 -1.99 7.50 22.53
C ASP A 212 -2.57 7.76 21.13
N THR A 213 -2.04 7.15 20.07
CA THR A 213 -2.57 7.19 18.69
C THR A 213 -2.93 8.59 18.20
N PRO A 214 -2.07 9.61 18.34
CA PRO A 214 -2.40 11.00 18.01
C PRO A 214 -2.85 11.19 16.55
N GLY A 215 -2.29 10.39 15.63
CA GLY A 215 -2.70 10.39 14.22
C GLY A 215 -4.15 9.97 14.03
N LEU A 216 -4.63 8.98 14.81
CA LEU A 216 -6.02 8.53 14.74
C LEU A 216 -6.99 9.63 15.20
N PHE A 217 -6.70 10.27 16.34
CA PHE A 217 -7.50 11.40 16.83
C PHE A 217 -7.55 12.54 15.81
N LEU A 218 -6.41 12.86 15.19
CA LEU A 218 -6.34 13.88 14.15
C LEU A 218 -7.18 13.50 12.92
N LEU A 219 -7.13 12.23 12.48
CA LEU A 219 -7.93 11.74 11.36
C LEU A 219 -9.43 11.83 11.67
N VAL A 220 -9.85 11.40 12.86
CA VAL A 220 -11.26 11.48 13.29
C VAL A 220 -11.72 12.94 13.38
N ALA A 221 -10.89 13.84 13.91
CA ALA A 221 -11.21 15.26 13.97
C ALA A 221 -11.38 15.88 12.57
N LYS A 222 -10.45 15.59 11.64
CA LYS A 222 -10.53 16.02 10.24
C LYS A 222 -11.76 15.46 9.54
N PHE A 223 -12.06 14.18 9.75
CA PHE A 223 -13.26 13.53 9.22
C PHE A 223 -14.51 14.24 9.74
N ASN A 224 -14.64 14.40 11.05
CA ASN A 224 -15.79 15.07 11.66
C ASN A 224 -15.99 16.50 11.16
N PHE A 225 -14.90 17.25 11.00
CA PHE A 225 -14.96 18.61 10.45
C PHE A 225 -15.53 18.60 9.02
N LYS A 226 -14.93 17.83 8.10
CA LYS A 226 -15.37 17.74 6.70
C LYS A 226 -16.78 17.15 6.57
N PHE A 227 -17.10 16.15 7.40
CA PHE A 227 -18.40 15.51 7.40
C PHE A 227 -19.49 16.49 7.83
N LYS A 228 -19.23 17.30 8.88
CA LYS A 228 -20.12 18.39 9.33
C LYS A 228 -20.32 19.47 8.28
N GLU A 229 -19.25 19.89 7.63
CA GLU A 229 -19.31 20.89 6.56
C GLU A 229 -20.21 20.45 5.41
N LYS A 230 -20.09 19.20 4.96
CA LYS A 230 -20.84 18.69 3.80
C LYS A 230 -22.23 18.13 4.12
N ASN A 231 -22.47 17.66 5.34
CA ASN A 231 -23.69 16.92 5.71
C ASN A 231 -24.39 17.51 6.93
N ALA A 232 -24.34 18.84 7.11
CA ALA A 232 -24.90 19.53 8.27
C ALA A 232 -26.36 19.14 8.57
N CYS A 233 -27.17 18.89 7.54
CA CYS A 233 -28.57 18.47 7.68
C CYS A 233 -28.75 17.07 8.29
N ILE A 234 -27.87 16.11 7.96
CA ILE A 234 -27.91 14.72 8.46
C ILE A 234 -27.47 14.66 9.92
N ILE A 235 -26.63 15.60 10.35
CA ILE A 235 -25.92 15.55 11.63
C ILE A 235 -26.70 16.21 12.76
N SER A 236 -27.58 17.17 12.47
CA SER A 236 -28.35 17.89 13.49
C SER A 236 -29.11 17.01 14.51
N PRO A 237 -29.62 15.80 14.17
CA PRO A 237 -30.29 14.92 15.13
C PRO A 237 -29.33 14.21 16.11
N PHE A 238 -28.10 13.89 15.68
CA PHE A 238 -27.15 13.09 16.46
C PHE A 238 -26.40 13.87 17.55
N PHE A 239 -26.43 15.20 17.48
CA PHE A 239 -25.80 16.09 18.47
C PHE A 239 -26.82 16.78 19.39
N LYS A 240 -28.09 16.37 19.36
CA LYS A 240 -29.02 16.79 20.43
C LYS A 240 -28.57 16.16 21.74
N PRO A 241 -28.44 16.92 22.84
CA PRO A 241 -28.16 16.33 24.13
C PRO A 241 -29.23 15.30 24.45
N TRP A 242 -28.81 14.15 24.99
CA TRP A 242 -29.74 13.18 25.55
C TRP A 242 -30.42 13.89 26.73
N ASN A 243 -31.70 14.22 26.56
CA ASN A 243 -32.53 14.80 27.61
C ASN A 243 -32.77 13.79 28.73
#